data_AF-A0AAN9DF21-F1
#
_entry.id   AF-A0AAN9DF21-F1
#
_cell.length_a   1.000
_cell.length_b   1.000
_cell.length_c   1.000
_cell.angle_alpha   90.00
_cell.angle_beta   90.00
_cell.angle_gamma   90.00
#
_symmetry.space_group_name_H-M   'P 1'
#
loop_
_entity.id
_entity.type
_entity.pdbx_description
1 polymer ?
#
loop_
_entity_poly.entity_id
_entity_poly.type
_entity_poly.pdbx_seq_one_letter_code
_entity_poly.pdbx_strand_id
1 'polypeptide(L)'
;MINVLNSPATNCLLYPHKSLLRRFLKRELLQDLTPLQLTKVNVADEANWVPVMNDDIGLGAESAIRALQTEPGGRVGELSLLVFRRECRQGLVTMIKKLQEKSPLKFPVVRAIACLDPTNMHRDPEWCLTKMKTTVQKFLQDSQLAGGVSAGDVIVQQFESFLAVEARDECFLSFQPRIDIFLHSALSKSYPELSKFCQNILILSHGQATVERGFSVNKQVETCNILEESMEALRLICDKVSACGGVLKVPLTKELLASVASARSKYRIHLEQERKKKETTRQSLKRKEAEDELEVIKKKRKVLREVCDTLQKDADQLAEKAEGKSGSLMAQLITKSNTLRRRQKEKLNDLEQTIKFIEIKSNELRHMS
;
A
#
# COMPACT_ATOMS: atom_id res chain seq x y z
N MET A 1 -17.89 -1.59 12.91
CA MET A 1 -17.29 -0.29 12.50
C MET A 1 -17.67 0.81 13.50
N ILE A 2 -17.33 0.62 14.78
CA ILE A 2 -17.84 1.44 15.90
C ILE A 2 -16.66 1.67 16.87
N ASN A 3 -16.50 2.90 17.37
CA ASN A 3 -15.55 3.41 18.39
C ASN A 3 -14.28 4.19 17.97
N VAL A 4 -14.02 4.46 16.67
CA VAL A 4 -12.94 5.42 16.29
C VAL A 4 -13.48 6.69 15.62
N LEU A 5 -14.80 6.78 15.41
CA LEU A 5 -15.45 7.88 14.66
C LEU A 5 -16.42 8.72 15.50
N ASN A 6 -16.36 8.61 16.84
CA ASN A 6 -17.19 9.42 17.75
C ASN A 6 -16.52 10.76 18.13
N SER A 7 -15.38 11.09 17.54
CA SER A 7 -14.69 12.36 17.71
C SER A 7 -13.85 12.63 16.46
N PRO A 8 -13.66 13.87 16.02
CA PRO A 8 -12.67 14.16 14.97
C PRO A 8 -11.33 13.50 15.34
N ALA A 9 -10.63 12.96 14.35
CA ALA A 9 -9.40 12.18 14.51
C ALA A 9 -8.33 12.86 15.40
N THR A 10 -8.36 14.19 15.51
CA THR A 10 -7.52 14.99 16.39
C THR A 10 -7.79 14.74 17.87
N ASN A 11 -9.03 14.79 18.34
CA ASN A 11 -9.35 14.66 19.78
C ASN A 11 -9.08 13.25 20.30
N CYS A 12 -9.34 12.23 19.48
CA CYS A 12 -9.01 10.83 19.80
C CYS A 12 -7.52 10.56 19.98
N LEU A 13 -6.63 11.36 19.36
CA LEU A 13 -5.18 11.19 19.48
C LEU A 13 -4.54 12.15 20.49
N LEU A 14 -5.13 13.33 20.67
CA LEU A 14 -4.61 14.35 21.58
C LEU A 14 -4.74 13.95 23.04
N TYR A 15 -5.90 13.42 23.43
CA TYR A 15 -6.15 13.06 24.82
C TYR A 15 -5.24 11.92 25.31
N PRO A 16 -5.11 10.78 24.60
CA PRO A 16 -4.18 9.72 25.01
C PRO A 16 -2.72 10.19 25.03
N HIS A 17 -2.31 10.99 24.04
CA HIS A 17 -0.95 11.52 23.99
C HIS A 17 -0.64 12.43 25.19
N LYS A 18 -1.54 13.37 25.50
CA LYS A 18 -1.41 14.26 26.68
C LYS A 18 -1.47 13.47 27.99
N SER A 19 -2.32 12.45 28.08
CA SER A 19 -2.42 11.57 29.25
C SER A 19 -1.12 10.80 29.50
N LEU A 20 -0.47 10.29 28.45
CA LEU A 20 0.81 9.57 28.57
C LEU A 20 1.94 10.51 29.00
N LEU A 21 2.02 11.71 28.41
CA LEU A 21 3.01 12.73 28.77
C LEU A 21 2.89 13.13 30.24
N ARG A 22 1.66 13.29 30.76
CA ARG A 22 1.39 13.66 32.17
C ARG A 22 1.89 12.65 33.20
N ARG A 23 2.22 11.42 32.81
CA ARG A 23 2.67 10.39 33.75
C ARG A 23 4.07 10.65 34.31
N PHE A 24 4.92 11.33 33.57
CA PHE A 24 6.31 11.55 33.97
C PHE A 24 6.85 12.96 33.65
N LEU A 25 6.09 13.81 32.95
CA LEU A 25 6.46 15.21 32.71
C LEU A 25 5.75 16.17 33.66
N LYS A 26 6.43 17.27 33.98
CA LYS A 26 5.85 18.39 34.75
C LYS A 26 4.59 18.91 34.05
N ARG A 27 3.52 19.11 34.82
CA ARG A 27 2.20 19.52 34.29
C ARG A 27 2.24 20.89 33.61
N GLU A 28 3.08 21.79 34.12
CA GLU A 28 3.29 23.15 33.60
C GLU A 28 3.70 23.14 32.12
N LEU A 29 4.55 22.18 31.73
CA LEU A 29 5.03 22.05 30.34
C LEU A 29 3.93 21.59 29.36
N LEU A 30 2.82 21.08 29.88
CA LEU A 30 1.73 20.50 29.08
C LEU A 30 0.47 21.38 29.06
N GLN A 31 0.52 22.57 29.68
CA GLN A 31 -0.55 23.55 29.62
C GLN A 31 -0.56 24.23 28.24
N ASP A 32 -1.76 24.43 27.69
CA ASP A 32 -2.03 25.19 26.46
C ASP A 32 -1.23 24.80 25.20
N LEU A 33 -0.64 23.60 25.18
CA LEU A 33 0.05 23.09 24.00
C LEU A 33 -0.92 22.81 22.86
N THR A 34 -0.59 23.37 21.69
CA THR A 34 -1.27 23.02 20.44
C THR A 34 -1.00 21.56 20.03
N PRO A 35 -1.87 20.96 19.21
CA PRO A 35 -1.66 19.61 18.66
C PRO A 35 -0.29 19.40 18.01
N LEU A 36 0.24 20.42 17.33
CA LEU A 36 1.55 20.37 16.70
C LEU A 36 2.68 20.43 17.74
N GLN A 37 2.58 21.30 18.75
CA GLN A 37 3.59 21.41 19.80
C GLN A 37 3.70 20.12 20.60
N LEU A 38 2.58 19.43 20.86
CA LEU A 38 2.59 18.12 21.52
C LEU A 38 3.48 17.10 20.80
N THR A 39 3.49 17.12 19.45
CA THR A 39 4.36 16.22 18.66
C THR A 39 5.85 16.56 18.73
N LYS A 40 6.20 17.72 19.30
CA LYS A 40 7.57 18.25 19.38
C LYS A 40 8.09 18.39 20.81
N VAL A 41 7.29 18.01 21.82
CA VAL A 41 7.73 18.06 23.23
C VAL A 41 8.96 17.17 23.41
N ASN A 42 10.03 17.73 23.97
CA ASN A 42 11.23 16.99 24.27
C ASN A 42 11.03 16.11 25.51
N VAL A 43 10.76 14.84 25.28
CA VAL A 43 10.52 13.84 26.34
C VAL A 43 11.81 13.25 26.92
N ALA A 44 12.98 13.51 26.32
CA ALA A 44 14.25 12.93 26.74
C ALA A 44 15.04 13.84 27.69
N ASP A 45 14.59 15.08 27.87
CA ASP A 45 15.23 16.05 28.75
C ASP A 45 14.80 15.83 30.20
N GLU A 46 15.76 15.44 31.03
CA GLU A 46 15.55 15.11 32.43
C GLU A 46 15.06 16.31 33.26
N ALA A 47 15.36 17.54 32.83
CA ALA A 47 14.89 18.75 33.51
C ALA A 47 13.35 18.89 33.47
N ASN A 48 12.71 18.26 32.49
CA ASN A 48 11.26 18.28 32.29
C ASN A 48 10.52 17.19 33.06
N TRP A 49 11.26 16.24 33.65
CA TRP A 49 10.70 15.10 34.34
C TRP A 49 10.24 15.46 35.75
N VAL A 50 9.21 14.76 36.22
CA VAL A 50 8.88 14.72 37.65
C VAL A 50 9.91 13.86 38.40
N PRO A 51 10.03 14.00 39.73
CA PRO A 51 10.83 13.07 40.53
C PRO A 51 10.40 11.61 40.28
N VAL A 52 11.35 10.67 40.26
CA VAL A 52 11.10 9.23 39.95
C VAL A 52 10.01 8.61 40.82
N MET A 53 9.94 9.00 42.09
CA MET A 53 8.90 8.50 43.00
C MET A 53 7.49 9.00 42.66
N ASN A 54 7.39 10.10 41.90
CA ASN A 54 6.12 10.70 41.49
C ASN A 54 5.67 10.26 40.10
N ASP A 55 6.41 9.35 39.44
CA ASP A 55 5.98 8.77 38.17
C ASP A 55 4.68 7.98 38.34
N ASP A 56 3.70 8.27 37.49
CA ASP A 56 2.46 7.48 37.42
C ASP A 56 2.69 6.19 36.62
N ILE A 57 3.01 5.12 37.34
CA ILE A 57 3.16 3.75 36.82
C ILE A 57 1.84 2.98 36.78
N GLY A 58 0.73 3.61 37.19
CA GLY A 58 -0.61 3.03 37.23
C GLY A 58 -0.93 2.23 38.50
N LEU A 59 -2.22 2.19 38.86
CA LEU A 59 -2.73 1.61 40.10
C LEU A 59 -2.37 0.12 40.29
N GLY A 60 -2.36 -0.66 39.21
CA GLY A 60 -2.03 -2.09 39.27
C GLY A 60 -0.59 -2.34 39.69
N ALA A 61 0.36 -1.60 39.12
CA ALA A 61 1.77 -1.70 39.47
C ALA A 61 2.02 -1.22 40.91
N GLU A 62 1.41 -0.10 41.30
CA GLU A 62 1.49 0.42 42.68
C GLU A 62 0.97 -0.60 43.71
N SER A 63 -0.15 -1.26 43.41
CA SER A 63 -0.74 -2.27 44.30
C SER A 63 0.16 -3.50 44.44
N ALA A 64 0.76 -3.96 43.34
CA ALA A 64 1.70 -5.08 43.34
C ALA A 64 2.98 -4.75 44.13
N ILE A 65 3.53 -3.55 43.96
CA ILE A 65 4.70 -3.08 44.72
C ILE A 65 4.40 -3.05 46.22
N ARG A 66 3.24 -2.50 46.62
CA ARG A 66 2.84 -2.46 48.04
C ARG A 66 2.71 -3.85 48.65
N ALA A 67 2.13 -4.80 47.93
CA ALA A 67 2.04 -6.19 48.38
C ALA A 67 3.42 -6.81 48.61
N LEU A 68 4.36 -6.61 47.66
CA LEU A 68 5.73 -7.13 47.76
C LEU A 68 6.55 -6.48 48.89
N GLN A 69 6.21 -5.25 49.29
CA GLN A 69 6.84 -4.54 50.42
C GLN A 69 6.29 -4.96 51.78
N THR A 70 5.05 -5.44 51.85
CA THR A 70 4.37 -5.81 53.10
C THR A 70 4.53 -7.28 53.49
N GLU A 71 5.03 -8.13 52.61
CA GLU A 71 5.33 -9.52 52.96
C GLU A 71 6.51 -9.63 53.96
N PRO A 72 6.43 -10.56 54.94
CA PRO A 72 7.48 -10.75 55.93
C PRO A 72 8.79 -11.18 55.24
N GLY A 73 9.79 -10.30 55.30
CA GLY A 73 11.07 -10.45 54.61
C GLY A 73 11.33 -9.46 53.47
N GLY A 74 10.41 -8.52 53.19
CA GLY A 74 10.62 -7.33 52.35
C GLY A 74 11.45 -7.62 51.08
N ARG A 75 10.90 -8.38 50.14
CA ARG A 75 11.65 -8.88 48.96
C ARG A 75 12.15 -7.79 48.02
N VAL A 76 11.67 -6.55 48.15
CA VAL A 76 11.99 -5.42 47.26
C VAL A 76 12.63 -4.29 48.04
N GLY A 77 13.94 -4.10 47.84
CA GLY A 77 14.67 -2.95 48.38
C GLY A 77 14.32 -1.65 47.64
N GLU A 78 14.54 -0.51 48.31
CA GLU A 78 14.28 0.83 47.78
C GLU A 78 15.04 1.09 46.46
N LEU A 79 16.28 0.61 46.36
CA LEU A 79 17.08 0.68 45.14
C LEU A 79 16.42 -0.08 43.97
N SER A 80 15.91 -1.28 44.20
CA SER A 80 15.24 -2.08 43.16
C SER A 80 13.95 -1.42 42.68
N LEU A 81 13.19 -0.80 43.59
CA LEU A 81 12.00 -0.03 43.24
C LEU A 81 12.34 1.20 42.38
N LEU A 82 13.39 1.92 42.75
CA LEU A 82 13.88 3.07 41.98
C LEU A 82 14.33 2.67 40.56
N VAL A 83 15.03 1.55 40.43
CA VAL A 83 15.43 1.00 39.13
C VAL A 83 14.19 0.65 38.30
N PHE A 84 13.23 -0.07 38.87
CA PHE A 84 11.99 -0.43 38.18
C PHE A 84 11.20 0.79 37.69
N ARG A 85 11.05 1.83 38.52
CA ARG A 85 10.38 3.07 38.12
C ARG A 85 11.13 3.78 36.99
N ARG A 86 12.46 3.83 37.06
CA ARG A 86 13.30 4.39 35.99
C ARG A 86 13.14 3.62 34.67
N GLU A 87 13.08 2.30 34.72
CA GLU A 87 12.82 1.45 33.55
C GLU A 87 11.42 1.69 32.96
N CYS A 88 10.39 1.78 33.81
CA CYS A 88 9.02 2.12 33.39
C CYS A 88 8.98 3.47 32.68
N ARG A 89 9.63 4.49 33.25
CA ARG A 89 9.77 5.81 32.63
C ARG A 89 10.48 5.71 31.28
N GLN A 90 11.59 5.00 31.18
CA GLN A 90 12.31 4.82 29.93
C GLN A 90 11.44 4.15 28.85
N GLY A 91 10.60 3.19 29.26
CA GLY A 91 9.57 2.60 28.42
C GLY A 91 8.56 3.64 27.93
N LEU A 92 8.02 4.48 28.82
CA LEU A 92 7.09 5.56 28.46
C LEU A 92 7.72 6.58 27.51
N VAL A 93 8.98 6.99 27.76
CA VAL A 93 9.73 7.88 26.88
C VAL A 93 9.86 7.27 25.48
N THR A 94 10.20 5.97 25.39
CA THR A 94 10.36 5.27 24.11
C THR A 94 9.03 5.16 23.36
N MET A 95 7.95 4.80 24.06
CA MET A 95 6.60 4.75 23.50
C MET A 95 6.15 6.11 22.95
N ILE A 96 6.35 7.19 23.70
CA ILE A 96 5.96 8.53 23.27
C ILE A 96 6.84 9.00 22.10
N LYS A 97 8.15 8.74 22.09
CA LYS A 97 9.00 9.03 20.93
C LYS A 97 8.46 8.36 19.67
N LYS A 98 8.02 7.10 19.76
CA LYS A 98 7.40 6.38 18.62
C LYS A 98 6.05 6.96 18.24
N LEU A 99 5.22 7.33 19.22
CA LEU A 99 3.94 7.99 18.97
C LEU A 99 4.13 9.35 18.29
N GLN A 100 5.09 10.16 18.74
CA GLN A 100 5.47 11.42 18.11
C GLN A 100 6.02 11.19 16.71
N GLU A 101 6.87 10.18 16.49
CA GLU A 101 7.43 9.81 15.18
C GLU A 101 6.32 9.50 14.17
N LYS A 102 5.35 8.66 14.54
CA LYS A 102 4.28 8.19 13.66
C LYS A 102 2.98 9.01 13.75
N SER A 103 2.97 10.11 14.50
CA SER A 103 1.75 10.86 14.75
C SER A 103 1.19 11.50 13.47
N PRO A 104 -0.10 11.26 13.13
CA PRO A 104 -0.74 11.93 12.00
C PRO A 104 -0.99 13.42 12.29
N LEU A 105 -0.86 13.86 13.54
CA LEU A 105 -0.96 15.28 13.92
C LEU A 105 0.15 16.15 13.31
N LYS A 106 1.22 15.54 12.75
CA LYS A 106 2.23 16.25 11.96
C LYS A 106 1.67 16.85 10.67
N PHE A 107 0.66 16.20 10.08
CA PHE A 107 0.08 16.64 8.82
C PHE A 107 -0.90 17.80 9.03
N PRO A 108 -0.73 18.94 8.34
CA PRO A 108 -1.63 20.09 8.45
C PRO A 108 -3.09 19.75 8.15
N VAL A 109 -3.33 18.89 7.14
CA VAL A 109 -4.67 18.45 6.74
C VAL A 109 -5.39 17.74 7.88
N VAL A 110 -4.71 16.78 8.55
CA VAL A 110 -5.29 16.05 9.69
C VAL A 110 -5.67 17.02 10.83
N ARG A 111 -4.86 18.04 11.08
CA ARG A 111 -5.18 19.07 12.08
C ARG A 111 -6.35 19.96 11.64
N ALA A 112 -6.46 20.25 10.35
CA ALA A 112 -7.52 21.11 9.81
C ALA A 112 -8.87 20.40 9.75
N ILE A 113 -8.91 19.07 9.53
CA ILE A 113 -10.13 18.24 9.54
C ILE A 113 -10.88 18.30 10.89
N ALA A 114 -10.22 18.75 11.97
CA ALA A 114 -10.88 19.03 13.25
C ALA A 114 -12.06 20.03 13.14
N CYS A 115 -12.14 20.81 12.06
CA CYS A 115 -13.30 21.65 11.76
C CYS A 115 -14.58 20.89 11.43
N LEU A 116 -14.49 19.59 11.14
CA LEU A 116 -15.66 18.75 10.91
C LEU A 116 -16.32 18.27 12.20
N ASP A 117 -15.72 18.54 13.37
CA ASP A 117 -16.33 18.24 14.67
C ASP A 117 -17.58 19.08 14.87
N PRO A 118 -18.78 18.47 15.01
CA PRO A 118 -20.01 19.21 15.25
C PRO A 118 -19.91 20.17 16.44
N THR A 119 -19.21 19.78 17.50
CA THR A 119 -19.03 20.64 18.69
C THR A 119 -18.17 21.87 18.38
N ASN A 120 -17.13 21.73 17.54
CA ASN A 120 -16.32 22.88 17.12
C ASN A 120 -17.08 23.77 16.14
N MET A 121 -17.85 23.18 15.22
CA MET A 121 -18.70 23.92 14.29
C MET A 121 -19.69 24.84 15.03
N HIS A 122 -20.26 24.35 16.13
CA HIS A 122 -21.17 25.13 16.96
C HIS A 122 -20.44 26.23 17.78
N ARG A 123 -19.33 25.87 18.44
CA ARG A 123 -18.61 26.76 19.37
C ARG A 123 -17.80 27.85 18.68
N ASP A 124 -17.09 27.51 17.61
CA ASP A 124 -16.20 28.42 16.88
C ASP A 124 -16.27 28.18 15.36
N PRO A 125 -17.34 28.65 14.71
CA PRO A 125 -17.51 28.50 13.27
C PRO A 125 -16.50 29.30 12.44
N GLU A 126 -16.02 30.46 12.91
CA GLU A 126 -15.00 31.24 12.21
C GLU A 126 -13.68 30.47 12.10
N TRP A 127 -13.27 29.83 13.20
CA TRP A 127 -12.13 28.94 13.19
C TRP A 127 -12.36 27.74 12.28
N CYS A 128 -13.55 27.12 12.33
CA CYS A 128 -13.89 25.99 11.46
C CYS A 128 -13.81 26.38 9.98
N LEU A 129 -14.36 27.54 9.61
CA LEU A 129 -14.33 28.07 8.25
C LEU A 129 -12.89 28.30 7.78
N THR A 130 -12.04 28.88 8.62
CA THR A 130 -10.62 29.09 8.32
C THR A 130 -9.88 27.76 8.06
N LYS A 131 -10.16 26.73 8.87
CA LYS A 131 -9.59 25.39 8.68
C LYS A 131 -10.14 24.69 7.44
N MET A 132 -11.42 24.86 7.12
CA MET A 132 -12.01 24.34 5.89
C MET A 132 -11.36 24.97 4.67
N LYS A 133 -11.22 26.30 4.64
CA LYS A 133 -10.49 27.03 3.57
C LYS A 133 -9.07 26.49 3.38
N THR A 134 -8.34 26.27 4.48
CA THR A 134 -6.98 25.68 4.44
C THR A 134 -7.00 24.26 3.84
N THR A 135 -8.02 23.46 4.18
CA THR A 135 -8.17 22.09 3.68
C THR A 135 -8.48 22.07 2.19
N VAL A 136 -9.45 22.88 1.74
CA VAL A 136 -9.79 23.02 0.33
C VAL A 136 -8.59 23.50 -0.50
N GLN A 137 -7.87 24.52 -0.04
CA GLN A 137 -6.65 25.02 -0.71
C GLN A 137 -5.60 23.92 -0.89
N LYS A 138 -5.40 23.07 0.11
CA LYS A 138 -4.48 21.94 0.01
C LYS A 138 -4.92 20.94 -1.08
N PHE A 139 -6.19 20.58 -1.10
CA PHE A 139 -6.72 19.65 -2.12
C PHE A 139 -6.66 20.24 -3.54
N LEU A 140 -6.79 21.57 -3.67
CA LEU A 140 -6.57 22.27 -4.95
C LEU A 140 -5.11 22.17 -5.40
N GLN A 141 -4.16 22.43 -4.50
CA GLN A 141 -2.72 22.32 -4.80
C GLN A 141 -2.33 20.90 -5.22
N ASP A 142 -2.89 19.90 -4.57
CA ASP A 142 -2.60 18.48 -4.83
C ASP A 142 -3.41 17.91 -6.02
N SER A 143 -4.14 18.76 -6.77
CA SER A 143 -5.00 18.38 -7.91
C SER A 143 -6.03 17.28 -7.58
N GLN A 144 -6.50 17.24 -6.33
CA GLN A 144 -7.47 16.25 -5.83
C GLN A 144 -8.94 16.72 -5.95
N LEU A 145 -9.17 17.89 -6.54
CA LEU A 145 -10.50 18.46 -6.78
C LEU A 145 -10.77 18.55 -8.28
N ALA A 146 -11.63 17.66 -8.80
CA ALA A 146 -11.93 17.56 -10.22
C ALA A 146 -12.52 18.84 -10.84
N GLY A 147 -13.15 19.71 -10.03
CA GLY A 147 -13.71 20.99 -10.47
C GLY A 147 -12.79 22.19 -10.28
N GLY A 148 -11.54 22.00 -9.84
CA GLY A 148 -10.58 23.09 -9.65
C GLY A 148 -11.07 24.18 -8.69
N VAL A 149 -10.62 25.42 -8.92
CA VAL A 149 -10.84 26.55 -8.01
C VAL A 149 -12.33 26.86 -7.81
N SER A 150 -13.15 26.79 -8.86
CA SER A 150 -14.58 27.09 -8.77
C SER A 150 -15.32 26.11 -7.86
N ALA A 151 -14.99 24.82 -7.93
CA ALA A 151 -15.56 23.84 -6.99
C ALA A 151 -15.09 24.09 -5.55
N GLY A 152 -13.83 24.52 -5.37
CA GLY A 152 -13.31 24.91 -4.07
C GLY A 152 -14.09 26.07 -3.44
N ASP A 153 -14.35 27.12 -4.21
CA ASP A 153 -15.11 28.28 -3.75
C ASP A 153 -16.55 27.91 -3.36
N VAL A 154 -17.20 27.06 -4.16
CA VAL A 154 -18.55 26.56 -3.86
C VAL A 154 -18.56 25.75 -2.56
N ILE A 155 -17.57 24.89 -2.32
CA ILE A 155 -17.47 24.11 -1.07
C ILE A 155 -17.34 25.05 0.13
N VAL A 156 -16.48 26.06 0.04
CA VAL A 156 -16.27 27.04 1.12
C VAL A 156 -17.55 27.85 1.38
N GLN A 157 -18.23 28.31 0.33
CA GLN A 157 -19.48 29.06 0.44
C GLN A 157 -20.61 28.20 1.05
N GLN A 158 -20.73 26.93 0.63
CA GLN A 158 -21.68 25.99 1.22
C GLN A 158 -21.37 25.75 2.70
N PHE A 159 -20.08 25.64 3.06
CA PHE A 159 -19.67 25.44 4.44
C PHE A 159 -19.96 26.66 5.32
N GLU A 160 -19.70 27.86 4.82
CA GLU A 160 -20.04 29.11 5.51
C GLU A 160 -21.55 29.22 5.76
N SER A 161 -22.37 28.91 4.75
CA SER A 161 -23.82 28.90 4.87
C SER A 161 -24.31 27.86 5.88
N PHE A 162 -23.71 26.67 5.85
CA PHE A 162 -24.02 25.58 6.79
C PHE A 162 -23.68 25.96 8.24
N LEU A 163 -22.53 26.60 8.47
CA LEU A 163 -22.12 27.06 9.79
C LEU A 163 -23.02 28.18 10.34
N ALA A 164 -23.55 29.04 9.46
CA ALA A 164 -24.41 30.13 9.85
C ALA A 164 -25.81 29.65 10.29
N VAL A 165 -26.33 28.58 9.68
CA VAL A 165 -27.71 28.11 9.87
C VAL A 165 -27.77 26.82 10.67
N GLU A 166 -27.27 25.72 10.12
CA GLU A 166 -27.48 24.37 10.66
C GLU A 166 -26.62 24.11 11.90
N ALA A 167 -25.35 24.54 11.89
CA ALA A 167 -24.42 24.26 12.99
C ALA A 167 -24.76 24.95 14.31
N ARG A 168 -25.76 25.86 14.31
CA ARG A 168 -26.25 26.55 15.51
C ARG A 168 -27.27 25.75 16.30
N ASP A 169 -27.76 24.65 15.74
CA ASP A 169 -28.65 23.75 16.46
C ASP A 169 -27.92 23.08 17.65
N GLU A 170 -28.62 22.92 18.78
CA GLU A 170 -28.07 22.28 19.98
C GLU A 170 -27.66 20.81 19.73
N CYS A 171 -28.23 20.15 18.72
CA CYS A 171 -27.87 18.79 18.36
C CYS A 171 -26.39 18.64 17.96
N PHE A 172 -25.71 19.73 17.59
CA PHE A 172 -24.26 19.76 17.32
C PHE A 172 -23.41 19.71 18.59
N LEU A 173 -23.93 20.18 19.73
CA LEU A 173 -23.25 20.07 21.03
C LEU A 173 -23.48 18.70 21.67
N SER A 174 -24.66 18.12 21.46
CA SER A 174 -25.07 16.85 22.05
C SER A 174 -25.01 15.67 21.08
N PHE A 175 -24.23 15.77 19.99
CA PHE A 175 -24.19 14.71 18.99
C PHE A 175 -23.66 13.40 19.62
N GLN A 176 -24.47 12.35 19.48
CA GLN A 176 -24.17 10.98 19.92
C GLN A 176 -23.91 10.00 18.76
N PRO A 177 -24.52 10.16 17.56
CA PRO A 177 -24.25 9.27 16.43
C PRO A 177 -22.80 9.37 15.94
N ARG A 178 -22.40 8.41 15.08
CA ARG A 178 -21.15 8.53 14.33
C ARG A 178 -21.14 9.79 13.47
N ILE A 179 -19.99 10.46 13.41
CA ILE A 179 -19.82 11.75 12.72
C ILE A 179 -20.21 11.70 11.24
N ASP A 180 -19.94 10.58 10.55
CA ASP A 180 -20.28 10.37 9.14
C ASP A 180 -21.79 10.36 8.91
N ILE A 181 -22.53 9.64 9.76
CA ILE A 181 -24.00 9.57 9.68
C ILE A 181 -24.59 10.95 9.99
N PHE A 182 -24.12 11.58 11.06
CA PHE A 182 -24.62 12.88 11.51
C PHE A 182 -24.42 13.95 10.42
N LEU A 183 -23.18 14.14 9.96
CA LEU A 183 -22.86 15.14 8.93
C LEU A 183 -23.55 14.82 7.60
N HIS A 184 -23.65 13.54 7.22
CA HIS A 184 -24.37 13.19 5.99
C HIS A 184 -25.87 13.56 6.09
N SER A 185 -26.50 13.33 7.24
CA SER A 185 -27.90 13.72 7.44
C SER A 185 -28.13 15.23 7.37
N ALA A 186 -27.17 16.03 7.86
CA ALA A 186 -27.25 17.49 7.85
C ALA A 186 -26.86 18.11 6.49
N LEU A 187 -25.92 17.52 5.76
CA LEU A 187 -25.35 18.09 4.53
C LEU A 187 -26.04 17.62 3.24
N SER A 188 -26.55 16.39 3.20
CA SER A 188 -26.93 15.72 1.95
C SER A 188 -28.03 16.40 1.14
N LYS A 189 -28.95 17.12 1.78
CA LYS A 189 -30.09 17.76 1.11
C LYS A 189 -29.76 19.15 0.57
N SER A 190 -29.06 19.96 1.36
CA SER A 190 -28.88 21.39 1.09
C SER A 190 -27.49 21.75 0.53
N TYR A 191 -26.49 20.89 0.75
CA TYR A 191 -25.08 21.19 0.45
C TYR A 191 -24.38 20.00 -0.23
N PRO A 192 -24.73 19.67 -1.49
CA PRO A 192 -24.29 18.44 -2.14
C PRO A 192 -22.78 18.39 -2.43
N GLU A 193 -22.15 19.52 -2.80
CA GLU A 193 -20.71 19.56 -3.11
C GLU A 193 -19.88 19.48 -1.84
N LEU A 194 -20.29 20.18 -0.78
CA LEU A 194 -19.71 20.03 0.55
C LEU A 194 -19.89 18.60 1.09
N SER A 195 -21.05 17.98 0.89
CA SER A 195 -21.29 16.61 1.34
C SER A 195 -20.33 15.62 0.68
N LYS A 196 -20.13 15.70 -0.65
CA LYS A 196 -19.14 14.88 -1.38
C LYS A 196 -17.71 15.15 -0.88
N PHE A 197 -17.38 16.41 -0.65
CA PHE A 197 -16.05 16.77 -0.15
C PHE A 197 -15.79 16.20 1.25
N CYS A 198 -16.75 16.32 2.17
CA CYS A 198 -16.69 15.71 3.49
C CYS A 198 -16.59 14.18 3.41
N GLN A 199 -17.31 13.52 2.50
CA GLN A 199 -17.18 12.08 2.28
C GLN A 199 -15.76 11.70 1.87
N ASN A 200 -15.17 12.40 0.90
CA ASN A 200 -13.80 12.16 0.47
C ASN A 200 -12.79 12.32 1.62
N ILE A 201 -12.96 13.37 2.43
CA ILE A 201 -12.12 13.60 3.62
C ILE A 201 -12.26 12.46 4.63
N LEU A 202 -13.49 12.05 4.94
CA LEU A 202 -13.76 11.04 5.97
C LEU A 202 -13.35 9.62 5.55
N ILE A 203 -13.14 9.38 4.25
CA ILE A 203 -12.62 8.13 3.70
C ILE A 203 -11.08 8.08 3.73
N LEU A 204 -10.40 9.23 3.84
CA LEU A 204 -8.94 9.26 3.94
C LEU A 204 -8.50 8.47 5.18
N SER A 205 -7.84 7.33 4.93
CA SER A 205 -7.41 6.44 6.01
C SER A 205 -6.45 7.17 6.95
N HIS A 206 -6.83 7.27 8.23
CA HIS A 206 -6.01 7.89 9.28
C HIS A 206 -5.10 6.88 10.01
N GLY A 207 -5.07 5.61 9.57
CA GLY A 207 -4.20 4.59 10.15
C GLY A 207 -4.48 3.18 9.63
N GLN A 208 -3.56 2.25 9.90
CA GLN A 208 -3.67 0.85 9.49
C GLN A 208 -4.65 0.04 10.33
N ALA A 209 -5.22 0.59 11.41
CA ALA A 209 -6.09 -0.14 12.35
C ALA A 209 -7.34 -0.78 11.70
N THR A 210 -7.84 -0.23 10.58
CA THR A 210 -8.93 -0.88 9.82
C THR A 210 -8.42 -2.06 9.01
N VAL A 211 -7.24 -1.94 8.41
CA VAL A 211 -6.57 -3.04 7.68
C VAL A 211 -6.15 -4.14 8.65
N GLU A 212 -5.58 -3.80 9.81
CA GLU A 212 -5.17 -4.75 10.85
C GLU A 212 -6.36 -5.47 11.50
N ARG A 213 -7.48 -4.78 11.72
CA ARG A 213 -8.73 -5.45 12.10
C ARG A 213 -9.22 -6.35 10.98
N GLY A 214 -9.10 -5.90 9.72
CA GLY A 214 -9.32 -6.73 8.54
C GLY A 214 -8.52 -8.03 8.61
N PHE A 215 -7.23 -7.97 8.94
CA PHE A 215 -6.41 -9.17 9.14
C PHE A 215 -6.89 -10.05 10.31
N SER A 216 -7.27 -9.46 11.44
CA SER A 216 -7.80 -10.24 12.56
C SER A 216 -9.13 -10.94 12.22
N VAL A 217 -9.98 -10.32 11.41
CA VAL A 217 -11.23 -10.93 10.94
C VAL A 217 -10.93 -11.96 9.84
N ASN A 218 -9.99 -11.65 8.95
CA ASN A 218 -9.52 -12.58 7.92
C ASN A 218 -8.94 -13.84 8.54
N LYS A 219 -8.25 -13.73 9.69
CA LYS A 219 -7.74 -14.88 10.44
C LYS A 219 -8.83 -15.87 10.87
N GLN A 220 -10.08 -15.41 11.00
CA GLN A 220 -11.22 -16.30 11.31
C GLN A 220 -11.67 -17.12 10.10
N VAL A 221 -11.40 -16.65 8.88
CA VAL A 221 -11.72 -17.35 7.62
C VAL A 221 -10.49 -17.96 6.96
N GLU A 222 -9.30 -17.66 7.47
CA GLU A 222 -8.02 -18.18 7.01
C GLU A 222 -7.94 -19.68 7.30
N THR A 223 -7.90 -20.47 6.24
CA THR A 223 -7.71 -21.92 6.28
C THR A 223 -6.58 -22.29 5.35
N CYS A 224 -5.91 -23.42 5.59
CA CYS A 224 -4.82 -23.86 4.73
C CYS A 224 -5.34 -24.11 3.30
N ASN A 225 -4.53 -23.73 2.29
CA ASN A 225 -4.76 -24.07 0.89
C ASN A 225 -6.00 -23.42 0.23
N ILE A 226 -6.34 -22.18 0.63
CA ILE A 226 -7.33 -21.35 -0.07
C ILE A 226 -6.65 -20.43 -1.09
N LEU A 227 -7.30 -20.23 -2.23
CA LEU A 227 -6.90 -19.22 -3.23
C LEU A 227 -7.38 -17.83 -2.78
N GLU A 228 -6.69 -16.79 -3.25
CA GLU A 228 -7.03 -15.38 -2.98
C GLU A 228 -8.50 -15.07 -3.31
N GLU A 229 -8.98 -15.45 -4.49
CA GLU A 229 -10.38 -15.26 -4.90
C GLU A 229 -11.38 -15.93 -3.95
N SER A 230 -11.02 -17.09 -3.38
CA SER A 230 -11.87 -17.78 -2.40
C SER A 230 -11.88 -17.04 -1.06
N MET A 231 -10.75 -16.46 -0.67
CA MET A 231 -10.65 -15.63 0.53
C MET A 231 -11.49 -14.35 0.41
N GLU A 232 -11.43 -13.68 -0.73
CA GLU A 232 -12.27 -12.50 -1.02
C GLU A 232 -13.77 -12.86 -0.99
N ALA A 233 -14.16 -13.96 -1.64
CA ALA A 233 -15.54 -14.41 -1.66
C ALA A 233 -16.07 -14.74 -0.24
N LEU A 234 -15.29 -15.46 0.56
CA LEU A 234 -15.64 -15.75 1.96
C LEU A 234 -15.77 -14.47 2.78
N ARG A 235 -14.87 -13.50 2.57
CA ARG A 235 -14.92 -12.22 3.29
C ARG A 235 -16.18 -11.44 2.98
N LEU A 236 -16.57 -11.37 1.71
CA LEU A 236 -17.83 -10.74 1.27
C LEU A 236 -19.05 -11.38 1.93
N ILE A 237 -19.06 -12.71 2.06
CA ILE A 237 -20.14 -13.44 2.75
C ILE A 237 -20.19 -13.05 4.22
N CYS A 238 -19.05 -13.09 4.94
CA CYS A 238 -18.97 -12.72 6.35
C CYS A 238 -19.41 -11.27 6.60
N ASP A 239 -19.00 -10.33 5.74
CA ASP A 239 -19.40 -8.93 5.85
C ASP A 239 -20.91 -8.76 5.62
N LYS A 240 -21.49 -9.46 4.65
CA LYS A 240 -22.94 -9.40 4.41
C LYS A 240 -23.75 -10.00 5.55
N VAL A 241 -23.33 -11.14 6.09
CA VAL A 241 -23.95 -11.79 7.27
C VAL A 241 -23.89 -10.85 8.48
N SER A 242 -22.75 -10.20 8.69
CA SER A 242 -22.56 -9.23 9.77
C SER A 242 -23.45 -8.01 9.61
N ALA A 243 -23.57 -7.48 8.38
CA ALA A 243 -24.45 -6.35 8.07
C ALA A 243 -25.94 -6.69 8.29
N CYS A 244 -26.35 -7.93 8.06
CA CYS A 244 -27.71 -8.41 8.36
C CYS A 244 -27.94 -8.68 9.87
N GLY A 245 -26.89 -8.61 10.71
CA GLY A 245 -27.01 -8.85 12.15
C GLY A 245 -27.09 -10.33 12.53
N GLY A 246 -26.52 -11.22 11.70
CA GLY A 246 -26.41 -12.65 11.95
C GLY A 246 -26.96 -13.51 10.83
N VAL A 247 -26.58 -14.80 10.81
CA VAL A 247 -26.92 -15.76 9.75
C VAL A 247 -28.42 -15.93 9.58
N LEU A 248 -29.18 -15.91 10.68
CA LEU A 248 -30.63 -16.09 10.68
C LEU A 248 -31.41 -14.89 10.12
N LYS A 249 -30.77 -13.72 10.01
CA LYS A 249 -31.39 -12.48 9.54
C LYS A 249 -31.06 -12.16 8.08
N VAL A 250 -30.30 -13.02 7.40
CA VAL A 250 -29.99 -12.84 5.99
C VAL A 250 -31.24 -13.13 5.15
N PRO A 251 -31.75 -12.17 4.37
CA PRO A 251 -32.95 -12.38 3.58
C PRO A 251 -32.69 -13.38 2.44
N LEU A 252 -33.54 -14.40 2.33
CA LEU A 252 -33.51 -15.37 1.24
C LEU A 252 -34.20 -14.79 0.00
N THR A 253 -33.45 -14.02 -0.79
CA THR A 253 -33.95 -13.46 -2.05
C THR A 253 -34.05 -14.53 -3.13
N LYS A 254 -34.96 -14.35 -4.10
CA LYS A 254 -35.10 -15.26 -5.25
C LYS A 254 -33.80 -15.37 -6.07
N GLU A 255 -33.05 -14.28 -6.16
CA GLU A 255 -31.75 -14.23 -6.82
C GLU A 255 -30.70 -15.09 -6.11
N LEU A 256 -30.67 -15.08 -4.77
CA LEU A 256 -29.77 -15.92 -3.99
C LEU A 256 -30.09 -17.40 -4.22
N LEU A 257 -31.38 -17.77 -4.17
CA LEU A 257 -31.83 -19.14 -4.42
C LEU A 257 -31.48 -19.62 -5.84
N ALA A 258 -31.70 -18.78 -6.86
CA ALA A 258 -31.32 -19.06 -8.24
C ALA A 258 -29.80 -19.20 -8.39
N SER A 259 -29.02 -18.36 -7.72
CA SER A 259 -27.56 -18.43 -7.73
C SER A 259 -27.06 -19.75 -7.13
N VAL A 260 -27.61 -20.18 -6.00
CA VAL A 260 -27.29 -21.46 -5.36
C VAL A 260 -27.67 -22.65 -6.26
N ALA A 261 -28.85 -22.62 -6.86
CA ALA A 261 -29.28 -23.66 -7.80
C ALA A 261 -28.33 -23.80 -9.00
N SER A 262 -27.79 -22.68 -9.50
CA SER A 262 -26.85 -22.65 -10.62
C SER A 262 -25.38 -22.91 -10.23
N ALA A 263 -25.05 -22.95 -8.93
CA ALA A 263 -23.66 -22.94 -8.44
C ALA A 263 -22.84 -24.13 -8.97
N ARG A 264 -23.43 -25.33 -9.00
CA ARG A 264 -22.76 -26.53 -9.54
C ARG A 264 -22.44 -26.40 -11.02
N SER A 265 -23.33 -25.79 -11.80
CA SER A 265 -23.11 -25.55 -13.23
C SER A 265 -21.99 -24.51 -13.44
N LYS A 266 -22.03 -23.41 -12.69
CA LYS A 266 -20.98 -22.37 -12.70
C LYS A 266 -19.61 -22.96 -12.34
N TYR A 267 -19.54 -23.82 -11.32
CA TYR A 267 -18.30 -24.49 -10.93
C TYR A 267 -17.75 -25.40 -12.04
N ARG A 268 -18.61 -26.15 -12.74
CA ARG A 268 -18.18 -26.97 -13.88
C ARG A 268 -17.62 -26.13 -15.02
N ILE A 269 -18.27 -25.02 -15.34
CA ILE A 269 -17.80 -24.08 -16.38
C ILE A 269 -16.43 -23.51 -15.99
N HIS A 270 -16.27 -23.09 -14.73
CA HIS A 270 -15.00 -22.61 -14.20
C HIS A 270 -13.88 -23.65 -14.34
N LEU A 271 -14.14 -24.91 -13.97
CA LEU A 271 -13.15 -26.00 -14.14
C LEU A 271 -12.75 -26.22 -15.60
N GLU A 272 -13.70 -26.11 -16.53
CA GLU A 272 -13.41 -26.24 -17.96
C GLU A 272 -12.58 -25.06 -18.48
N GLN A 273 -12.89 -23.84 -18.04
CA GLN A 273 -12.11 -22.65 -18.36
C GLN A 273 -10.68 -22.75 -17.83
N GLU A 274 -10.49 -23.20 -16.58
CA GLU A 274 -9.17 -23.41 -16.00
C GLU A 274 -8.36 -24.48 -16.75
N ARG A 275 -9.02 -25.56 -17.21
CA ARG A 275 -8.36 -26.56 -18.08
C ARG A 275 -7.94 -25.95 -19.41
N LYS A 276 -8.81 -25.19 -20.06
CA LYS A 276 -8.51 -24.51 -21.33
C LYS A 276 -7.37 -23.51 -21.19
N LYS A 277 -7.40 -22.66 -20.14
CA LYS A 277 -6.31 -21.72 -19.85
C LYS A 277 -4.97 -22.44 -19.70
N LYS A 278 -4.91 -23.51 -18.89
CA LYS A 278 -3.67 -24.30 -18.71
C LYS A 278 -3.18 -24.89 -20.02
N GLU A 279 -4.08 -25.40 -20.86
CA GLU A 279 -3.72 -25.91 -22.17
C GLU A 279 -3.17 -24.81 -23.08
N THR A 280 -3.84 -23.66 -23.16
CA THR A 280 -3.38 -22.50 -23.93
C THR A 280 -2.04 -21.97 -23.44
N THR A 281 -1.83 -21.86 -22.12
CA THR A 281 -0.54 -21.44 -21.55
C THR A 281 0.57 -22.43 -21.89
N ARG A 282 0.28 -23.74 -21.82
CA ARG A 282 1.25 -24.79 -22.20
C ARG A 282 1.59 -24.73 -23.69
N GLN A 283 0.60 -24.53 -24.55
CA GLN A 283 0.82 -24.37 -25.99
C GLN A 283 1.61 -23.09 -26.31
N SER A 284 1.29 -21.98 -25.63
CA SER A 284 2.01 -20.71 -25.76
C SER A 284 3.47 -20.83 -25.30
N LEU A 285 3.74 -21.56 -24.21
CA LEU A 285 5.10 -21.83 -23.73
C LEU A 285 5.89 -22.65 -24.76
N LYS A 286 5.33 -23.76 -25.25
CA LYS A 286 5.96 -24.59 -26.28
C LYS A 286 6.26 -23.80 -27.56
N ARG A 287 5.33 -22.93 -27.96
CA ARG A 287 5.52 -22.05 -29.13
C ARG A 287 6.63 -21.04 -28.89
N LYS A 288 6.67 -20.42 -27.71
CA LYS A 288 7.72 -19.47 -27.33
C LYS A 288 9.11 -20.13 -27.31
N GLU A 289 9.21 -21.33 -26.73
CA GLU A 289 10.46 -22.12 -26.74
C GLU A 289 10.92 -22.40 -28.17
N ALA A 290 10.01 -22.81 -29.05
CA ALA A 290 10.33 -23.06 -30.46
C ALA A 290 10.69 -21.78 -31.25
N GLU A 291 10.07 -20.64 -30.93
CA GLU A 291 10.42 -19.32 -31.49
C GLU A 291 11.81 -18.88 -31.03
N ASP A 292 12.15 -19.05 -29.75
CA ASP A 292 13.46 -18.73 -29.19
C ASP A 292 14.57 -19.60 -29.82
N GLU A 293 14.33 -20.91 -29.97
CA GLU A 293 15.24 -21.81 -30.70
C GLU A 293 15.46 -21.36 -32.15
N LEU A 294 14.39 -20.96 -32.84
CA LEU A 294 14.46 -20.48 -34.22
C LEU A 294 15.31 -19.20 -34.33
N GLU A 295 15.18 -18.29 -33.37
CA GLU A 295 16.01 -17.07 -33.31
C GLU A 295 17.48 -17.37 -33.08
N VAL A 296 17.82 -18.35 -32.23
CA VAL A 296 19.20 -18.81 -32.05
C VAL A 296 19.79 -19.34 -33.37
N ILE A 297 19.03 -20.15 -34.11
CA ILE A 297 19.47 -20.70 -35.39
C ILE A 297 19.61 -19.61 -36.45
N LYS A 298 18.71 -18.62 -36.49
CA LYS A 298 18.83 -17.45 -37.38
C LYS A 298 20.07 -16.61 -37.08
N LYS A 299 20.42 -16.43 -35.80
CA LYS A 299 21.66 -15.77 -35.38
C LYS A 299 22.88 -16.57 -35.84
N LYS A 300 22.88 -17.90 -35.67
CA LYS A 300 23.94 -18.79 -36.18
C LYS A 300 24.11 -18.66 -37.70
N ARG A 301 23.01 -18.59 -38.46
CA ARG A 301 23.04 -18.33 -39.91
C ARG A 301 23.72 -17.00 -40.24
N LYS A 302 23.41 -15.93 -39.50
CA LYS A 302 24.01 -14.60 -39.71
C LYS A 302 25.53 -14.64 -39.50
N VAL A 303 25.98 -15.24 -38.39
CA VAL A 303 27.42 -15.41 -38.09
C VAL A 303 28.10 -16.26 -39.15
N LEU A 304 27.52 -17.39 -39.56
CA LEU A 304 28.09 -18.24 -40.62
C LEU A 304 28.23 -17.49 -41.95
N ARG A 305 27.26 -16.65 -42.31
CA ARG A 305 27.32 -15.80 -43.51
C ARG A 305 28.46 -14.79 -43.42
N GLU A 306 28.56 -14.07 -42.29
CA GLU A 306 29.65 -13.10 -42.06
C GLU A 306 31.02 -13.78 -42.12
N VAL A 307 31.16 -14.99 -41.56
CA VAL A 307 32.40 -15.79 -41.65
C VAL A 307 32.70 -16.23 -43.08
N CYS A 308 31.70 -16.60 -43.88
CA CYS A 308 31.92 -16.91 -45.30
C CYS A 308 32.41 -15.69 -46.08
N ASP A 309 31.81 -14.51 -45.81
CA ASP A 309 32.17 -13.26 -46.48
C ASP A 309 33.58 -12.79 -46.11
N THR A 310 34.00 -12.93 -44.85
CA THR A 310 35.36 -12.58 -44.42
C THR A 310 36.39 -13.55 -44.98
N LEU A 311 36.13 -14.86 -44.93
CA LEU A 311 37.02 -15.87 -45.53
C LEU A 311 37.21 -15.66 -47.04
N GLN A 312 36.17 -15.21 -47.74
CA GLN A 312 36.25 -14.87 -49.16
C GLN A 312 37.14 -13.64 -49.39
N LYS A 313 36.86 -12.55 -48.67
CA LYS A 313 37.64 -11.30 -48.77
C LYS A 313 39.11 -11.52 -48.44
N ASP A 314 39.40 -12.29 -47.39
CA ASP A 314 40.78 -12.61 -47.00
C ASP A 314 41.47 -13.49 -48.05
N ALA A 315 40.75 -14.46 -48.63
CA ALA A 315 41.29 -15.28 -49.70
C ALA A 315 41.60 -14.47 -50.97
N ASP A 316 40.72 -13.55 -51.35
CA ASP A 316 40.86 -12.69 -52.53
C ASP A 316 42.01 -11.68 -52.32
N GLN A 317 42.12 -11.07 -51.14
CA GLN A 317 43.25 -10.21 -50.80
C GLN A 317 44.60 -10.94 -50.81
N LEU A 318 44.64 -12.21 -50.37
CA LEU A 318 45.86 -13.02 -50.42
C LEU A 318 46.22 -13.43 -51.84
N ALA A 319 45.23 -13.64 -52.72
CA ALA A 319 45.45 -13.89 -54.14
C ALA A 319 46.00 -12.64 -54.84
N GLU A 320 45.39 -11.47 -54.62
CA GLU A 320 45.84 -10.19 -55.17
C GLU A 320 47.26 -9.81 -54.69
N LYS A 321 47.55 -10.02 -53.40
CA LYS A 321 48.91 -9.84 -52.84
C LYS A 321 49.94 -10.82 -53.41
N ALA A 322 49.51 -11.96 -53.96
CA ALA A 322 50.41 -12.92 -54.59
C ALA A 322 50.78 -12.50 -56.02
N GLU A 323 49.91 -11.81 -56.75
CA GLU A 323 50.16 -11.33 -58.11
C GLU A 323 51.35 -10.35 -58.19
N GLY A 324 51.62 -9.61 -57.11
CA GLY A 324 52.75 -8.67 -57.00
C GLY A 324 54.06 -9.23 -56.45
N LYS A 325 54.20 -10.55 -56.22
CA LYS A 325 55.39 -11.17 -55.60
C LYS A 325 55.89 -12.36 -56.41
N SER A 326 57.20 -12.62 -56.39
CA SER A 326 57.84 -13.68 -57.18
C SER A 326 58.51 -14.76 -56.31
N GLY A 327 58.51 -16.01 -56.79
CA GLY A 327 59.21 -17.14 -56.15
C GLY A 327 58.47 -17.78 -54.97
N SER A 328 59.21 -18.23 -53.94
CA SER A 328 58.68 -18.99 -52.79
C SER A 328 57.54 -18.26 -52.04
N LEU A 329 57.62 -16.92 -51.95
CA LEU A 329 56.64 -16.11 -51.25
C LEU A 329 55.28 -16.04 -51.97
N MET A 330 55.27 -16.12 -53.31
CA MET A 330 54.06 -16.22 -54.12
C MET A 330 53.35 -17.55 -53.88
N ALA A 331 54.10 -18.66 -53.95
CA ALA A 331 53.56 -20.00 -53.74
C ALA A 331 52.96 -20.17 -52.34
N GLN A 332 53.56 -19.57 -51.31
CA GLN A 332 53.02 -19.56 -49.95
C GLN A 332 51.70 -18.78 -49.83
N LEU A 333 51.58 -17.62 -50.47
CA LEU A 333 50.35 -16.80 -50.45
C LEU A 333 49.19 -17.48 -51.20
N ILE A 334 49.47 -18.10 -52.36
CA ILE A 334 48.49 -18.88 -53.10
C ILE A 334 48.03 -20.11 -52.30
N THR A 335 48.95 -20.80 -51.63
CA THR A 335 48.60 -21.94 -50.76
C THR A 335 47.71 -21.51 -49.60
N LYS A 336 47.98 -20.36 -48.98
CA LYS A 336 47.12 -19.78 -47.94
C LYS A 336 45.76 -19.33 -48.49
N SER A 337 45.70 -18.71 -49.65
CA SER A 337 44.43 -18.34 -50.31
C SER A 337 43.57 -19.58 -50.60
N ASN A 338 44.17 -20.65 -51.16
CA ASN A 338 43.46 -21.89 -51.47
C ASN A 338 42.95 -22.61 -50.20
N THR A 339 43.69 -22.56 -49.09
CA THR A 339 43.23 -23.14 -47.82
C THR A 339 42.05 -22.35 -47.23
N LEU A 340 42.04 -21.03 -47.35
CA LEU A 340 40.88 -20.20 -46.97
C LEU A 340 39.66 -20.45 -47.86
N ARG A 341 39.84 -20.59 -49.19
CA ARG A 341 38.76 -20.94 -50.12
C ARG A 341 38.16 -22.32 -49.83
N ARG A 342 38.98 -23.29 -49.44
CA ARG A 342 38.49 -24.62 -49.00
C ARG A 342 37.65 -24.52 -47.73
N ARG A 343 38.12 -23.78 -46.72
CA ARG A 343 37.35 -23.53 -45.48
C ARG A 343 36.07 -22.75 -45.74
N GLN A 344 36.09 -21.79 -46.65
CA GLN A 344 34.90 -21.05 -47.07
C GLN A 344 33.87 -22.00 -47.69
N LYS A 345 34.28 -22.91 -48.58
CA LYS A 345 33.39 -23.91 -49.19
C LYS A 345 32.75 -24.83 -48.15
N GLU A 346 33.51 -25.27 -47.15
CA GLU A 346 32.98 -26.05 -46.02
C GLU A 346 31.94 -25.25 -45.22
N LYS A 347 32.21 -23.97 -44.92
CA LYS A 347 31.28 -23.08 -44.20
C LYS A 347 30.04 -22.71 -45.01
N LEU A 348 30.14 -22.64 -46.34
CA LEU A 348 28.98 -22.46 -47.22
C LEU A 348 28.05 -23.67 -47.20
N ASN A 349 28.59 -24.89 -47.15
CA ASN A 349 27.78 -26.10 -46.97
C ASN A 349 27.07 -26.09 -45.60
N ASP A 350 27.77 -25.71 -44.52
CA ASP A 350 27.17 -25.55 -43.18
C ASP A 350 26.04 -24.50 -43.19
N LEU A 351 26.24 -23.41 -43.94
CA LEU A 351 25.25 -22.34 -44.09
C LEU A 351 24.00 -22.83 -44.85
N GLU A 352 24.18 -23.59 -45.93
CA GLU A 352 23.06 -24.15 -46.71
C GLU A 352 22.24 -25.15 -45.88
N GLN A 353 22.91 -26.02 -45.11
CA GLN A 353 22.23 -26.92 -44.17
C GLN A 353 21.47 -26.15 -43.09
N THR A 354 22.06 -25.08 -42.56
CA THR A 354 21.40 -24.22 -41.56
C THR A 354 20.18 -23.51 -42.14
N ILE A 355 20.22 -23.07 -43.41
CA ILE A 355 19.08 -22.45 -44.10
C ILE A 355 17.93 -23.46 -44.27
N LYS A 356 18.23 -24.68 -44.73
CA LYS A 356 17.23 -25.77 -44.85
C LYS A 356 16.61 -26.10 -43.50
N PHE A 357 17.42 -26.16 -42.43
CA PHE A 357 16.93 -26.41 -41.08
C PHE A 357 16.01 -25.30 -40.55
N ILE A 358 16.32 -24.02 -40.84
CA ILE A 358 15.46 -22.88 -40.50
C ILE A 358 14.11 -22.98 -41.22
N GLU A 359 14.10 -23.39 -42.49
CA GLU A 359 12.88 -23.52 -43.28
C GLU A 359 11.97 -24.63 -42.72
N ILE A 360 12.54 -25.79 -42.39
CA ILE A 360 11.82 -26.90 -41.75
C ILE A 360 11.23 -26.47 -40.41
N LYS A 361 12.08 -25.94 -39.50
CA LYS A 361 11.63 -25.44 -38.18
C LYS A 361 10.59 -24.32 -38.30
N SER A 362 10.72 -23.43 -39.29
CA SER A 362 9.74 -22.35 -39.54
C SER A 362 8.39 -22.89 -40.01
N ASN A 363 8.37 -23.97 -40.80
CA ASN A 363 7.14 -24.61 -41.24
C ASN A 363 6.49 -25.40 -40.10
N GLU A 364 7.27 -26.14 -39.31
CA GLU A 364 6.80 -26.80 -38.09
C GLU A 364 6.11 -25.80 -37.14
N LEU A 365 6.72 -24.63 -36.94
CA LEU A 365 6.15 -23.56 -36.11
C LEU A 365 4.83 -22.99 -36.65
N ARG A 366 4.66 -22.93 -37.98
CA ARG A 366 3.41 -22.51 -38.63
C ARG A 366 2.29 -23.54 -38.47
N HIS A 367 2.65 -24.81 -38.35
CA HIS A 367 1.71 -25.92 -38.17
C HIS A 367 1.39 -26.20 -36.69
N MET A 368 2.08 -25.58 -35.73
CA MET A 368 1.77 -25.63 -34.29
C MET A 368 0.56 -24.74 -33.88
N SER A 369 -0.30 -24.38 -34.83
CA SER A 369 -1.53 -23.60 -34.61
C SER A 369 -2.56 -24.33 -33.76
#